data_AF-A0A2N3FKF8-F1
#
_entry.id   AF-A0A2N3FKF8-F1
#
_cell.length_a   1.000
_cell.length_b   1.000
_cell.length_c   1.000
_cell.angle_alpha   90.00
_cell.angle_beta   90.00
_cell.angle_gamma   90.00
#
_symmetry.space_group_name_H-M   'P 1'
#
loop_
_entity.id
_entity.type
_entity.pdbx_description
1 polymer ?
#
loop_
_entity_poly.entity_id
_entity_poly.type
_entity_poly.pdbx_seq_one_letter_code
_entity_poly.pdbx_strand_id
1 'polypeptide(L)'
;MKRLTHSLLAIVLVFSLATTTGCKQRTVTVKTGEIVLCTAGEVVEDNTEDIKVPEDKVGEYSVTTRIITCPDHQNTGALYDEAQAALAAGDLATATEKLKAVVALNPGYKNASSQLKEIEGGTTPKPDSTGGSTATTSTPAPDEPVDAVSNLAKYVPDTIAGYSAQGIIADPASITRNYIPTSGNADQLVIYAEQTVDTKNAEALVDEIKLQYPTSSGTVNIGSKKGYFGVRDDFAVVVFLDGPVLVSVELHAKKGKAVDLKSAVIKVATTIAG
;
A
#
# COMPACT_ATOMS: atom_id res chain seq x y z
N MET A 1 -1.30 18.17 -4.40
CA MET A 1 -0.43 17.70 -5.50
C MET A 1 -1.29 17.03 -6.56
N LYS A 2 -0.87 16.98 -7.82
CA LYS A 2 -1.67 16.44 -8.93
C LYS A 2 -2.19 15.05 -8.55
N ARG A 3 -3.52 14.86 -8.55
CA ARG A 3 -4.16 13.55 -8.56
C ARG A 3 -3.38 12.70 -9.55
N LEU A 4 -2.59 11.76 -9.05
CA LEU A 4 -2.09 10.67 -9.88
C LEU A 4 -3.35 10.06 -10.45
N THR A 5 -3.57 10.34 -11.73
CA THR A 5 -4.57 9.69 -12.57
C THR A 5 -4.57 8.22 -12.20
N HIS A 6 -5.72 7.71 -11.77
CA HIS A 6 -5.95 6.33 -11.33
C HIS A 6 -5.60 5.35 -12.46
N SER A 7 -4.32 5.18 -12.74
CA SER A 7 -3.75 4.16 -13.61
C SER A 7 -3.56 2.91 -12.77
N LEU A 8 -4.68 2.45 -12.22
CA LEU A 8 -4.75 1.35 -11.28
C LEU A 8 -4.89 0.07 -12.10
N LEU A 9 -3.81 -0.71 -12.11
CA LEU A 9 -3.61 -2.00 -12.79
C LEU A 9 -3.40 -1.96 -14.31
N ALA A 10 -2.13 -1.79 -14.68
CA ALA A 10 -1.31 -2.84 -15.28
C ALA A 10 0.16 -2.38 -15.27
N ILE A 11 0.88 -2.56 -14.15
CA ILE A 11 2.36 -2.49 -14.18
C ILE A 11 2.83 -3.82 -14.77
N VAL A 12 2.88 -3.87 -16.09
CA VAL A 12 3.51 -4.97 -16.82
C VAL A 12 5.00 -4.90 -16.51
N LEU A 13 5.48 -5.75 -15.61
CA LEU A 13 6.88 -6.13 -15.62
C LEU A 13 7.08 -6.86 -16.95
N VAL A 14 7.72 -6.17 -17.90
CA VAL A 14 8.13 -6.78 -19.16
C VAL A 14 9.13 -7.88 -18.81
N PHE A 15 8.64 -9.10 -18.63
CA PHE A 15 9.48 -10.28 -18.62
C PHE A 15 10.11 -10.35 -20.00
N SER A 16 11.36 -9.91 -20.13
CA SER A 16 12.14 -10.17 -21.32
C SER A 16 12.47 -11.66 -21.36
N LEU A 17 11.49 -12.46 -21.80
CA LEU A 17 11.63 -13.87 -22.14
C LEU A 17 12.52 -13.95 -23.39
N ALA A 18 13.83 -14.06 -23.19
CA ALA A 18 14.74 -14.40 -24.27
C ALA A 18 14.50 -15.88 -24.63
N THR A 19 13.64 -16.13 -25.61
CA THR A 19 13.44 -17.46 -26.20
C THR A 19 14.57 -17.76 -27.18
N THR A 20 15.73 -18.20 -26.68
CA THR A 20 16.75 -18.74 -27.59
C THR A 20 16.29 -20.12 -28.05
N THR A 21 16.06 -20.28 -29.35
CA THR A 21 15.79 -21.56 -30.00
C THR A 21 16.99 -22.50 -29.82
N GLY A 22 16.83 -23.52 -28.99
CA GLY A 22 17.85 -24.51 -28.63
C GLY A 22 17.69 -24.96 -27.17
N CYS A 23 18.29 -26.08 -26.77
CA CYS A 23 18.22 -26.65 -25.41
C CYS A 23 18.85 -25.77 -24.29
N LYS A 24 18.71 -24.45 -24.35
CA LYS A 24 19.05 -23.53 -23.28
C LYS A 24 17.81 -23.31 -22.41
N GLN A 25 17.97 -23.58 -21.13
CA GLN A 25 16.96 -23.40 -20.08
C GLN A 25 16.40 -21.97 -20.15
N ARG A 26 15.07 -21.84 -20.08
CA ARG A 26 14.40 -20.53 -20.06
C ARG A 26 14.81 -19.78 -18.80
N THR A 27 15.19 -18.51 -18.96
CA THR A 27 15.56 -17.63 -17.85
C THR A 27 14.49 -16.56 -17.62
N VAL A 28 14.28 -16.22 -16.37
CA VAL A 28 13.38 -15.16 -15.89
C VAL A 28 14.22 -14.15 -15.12
N THR A 29 13.95 -12.85 -15.31
CA THR A 29 14.52 -11.83 -14.43
C THR A 29 13.71 -11.79 -13.15
N VAL A 30 14.39 -11.94 -12.01
CA VAL A 30 13.80 -11.87 -10.66
C VAL A 30 14.51 -10.79 -9.86
N LYS A 31 13.80 -10.19 -8.90
CA LYS A 31 14.38 -9.34 -7.87
C LYS A 31 14.71 -10.14 -6.62
N THR A 32 15.83 -9.82 -6.00
CA THR A 32 16.21 -10.34 -4.68
C THR A 32 16.86 -9.23 -3.84
N GLY A 33 16.82 -9.37 -2.51
CA GLY A 33 17.35 -8.37 -1.57
C GLY A 33 16.32 -7.96 -0.54
N GLU A 34 16.56 -6.83 0.13
CA GLU A 34 15.69 -6.28 1.17
C GLU A 34 15.16 -4.90 0.76
N ILE A 35 13.87 -4.67 0.97
CA ILE A 35 13.26 -3.34 0.97
C ILE A 35 12.98 -2.93 2.41
N VAL A 36 13.39 -1.72 2.78
CA VAL A 36 13.11 -1.13 4.08
C VAL A 36 11.94 -0.17 3.95
N LEU A 37 10.82 -0.49 4.60
CA LEU A 37 9.64 0.37 4.65
C LEU A 37 9.59 1.16 5.96
N CYS A 38 9.14 2.40 5.87
CA CYS A 38 8.76 3.19 7.02
C CYS A 38 7.40 2.71 7.56
N THR A 39 7.17 2.83 8.87
CA THR A 39 5.84 2.67 9.50
C THR A 39 4.77 3.59 8.91
N ALA A 40 5.16 4.64 8.20
CA ALA A 40 4.27 5.55 7.48
C ALA A 40 3.90 5.07 6.05
N GLY A 41 4.39 3.90 5.61
CA GLY A 41 4.07 3.35 4.29
C GLY A 41 5.07 3.71 3.18
N GLU A 42 6.14 4.44 3.48
CA GLU A 42 7.11 4.89 2.47
C GLU A 42 8.30 3.93 2.32
N VAL A 43 8.87 3.83 1.13
CA VAL A 43 10.16 3.12 0.91
C VAL A 43 11.31 4.01 1.40
N VAL A 44 12.06 3.52 2.39
CA VAL A 44 13.24 4.21 2.96
C VAL A 44 14.51 3.80 2.23
N GLU A 45 14.68 2.49 1.99
CA GLU A 45 15.80 1.92 1.26
C GLU A 45 15.31 0.79 0.35
N ASP A 46 15.85 0.75 -0.87
CA ASP A 46 15.68 -0.37 -1.80
C ASP A 46 17.06 -0.96 -2.09
N ASN A 47 17.38 -2.06 -1.40
CA ASN A 47 18.62 -2.80 -1.57
C ASN A 47 18.39 -4.04 -2.48
N THR A 48 17.45 -3.95 -3.42
CA THR A 48 17.16 -5.04 -4.35
C THR A 48 17.99 -4.95 -5.63
N GLU A 49 18.27 -6.11 -6.20
CA GLU A 49 18.93 -6.23 -7.50
C GLU A 49 18.16 -7.15 -8.44
N ASP A 50 18.26 -6.86 -9.74
CA ASP A 50 17.71 -7.70 -10.80
C ASP A 50 18.74 -8.76 -11.22
N ILE A 51 18.35 -10.02 -11.15
CA ILE A 51 19.18 -11.15 -11.56
C ILE A 51 18.43 -12.04 -12.55
N LYS A 52 19.17 -12.68 -13.47
CA LYS A 52 18.60 -13.65 -14.42
C LYS A 52 18.80 -15.05 -13.88
N VAL A 53 17.70 -15.76 -13.67
CA VAL A 53 17.71 -17.10 -13.08
C VAL A 53 16.92 -18.07 -13.97
N PRO A 54 17.21 -19.38 -13.91
CA PRO A 54 16.35 -20.35 -14.55
C PRO A 54 14.91 -20.33 -14.00
N GLU A 55 13.92 -20.62 -14.86
CA GLU A 55 12.49 -20.58 -14.49
C GLU A 55 12.15 -21.51 -13.31
N ASP A 56 12.77 -22.68 -13.23
CA ASP A 56 12.62 -23.65 -12.14
C ASP A 56 13.33 -23.24 -10.84
N LYS A 57 14.11 -22.14 -10.87
CA LYS A 57 14.86 -21.59 -9.74
C LYS A 57 14.25 -20.30 -9.19
N VAL A 58 13.18 -19.77 -9.80
CA VAL A 58 12.50 -18.55 -9.34
C VAL A 58 12.13 -18.59 -7.86
N GLY A 59 11.66 -19.74 -7.36
CA GLY A 59 11.28 -19.89 -5.95
C GLY A 59 12.42 -19.81 -4.94
N GLU A 60 13.69 -19.81 -5.39
CA GLU A 60 14.86 -19.65 -4.52
C GLU A 60 15.21 -18.18 -4.26
N TYR A 61 14.60 -17.25 -5.00
CA TYR A 61 14.84 -15.82 -4.91
C TYR A 61 13.57 -15.12 -4.49
N SER A 62 13.70 -14.15 -3.59
CA SER A 62 12.60 -13.29 -3.18
C SER A 62 13.17 -11.98 -2.66
N VAL A 63 12.35 -10.95 -2.68
CA VAL A 63 12.54 -9.73 -1.90
C VAL A 63 11.95 -9.96 -0.51
N THR A 64 12.64 -9.48 0.53
CA THR A 64 12.13 -9.40 1.90
C THR A 64 11.85 -7.96 2.30
N THR A 65 10.99 -7.76 3.30
CA THR A 65 10.60 -6.44 3.77
C THR A 65 10.94 -6.28 5.25
N ARG A 66 11.64 -5.19 5.59
CA ARG A 66 11.88 -4.78 6.98
C ARG A 66 11.16 -3.47 7.26
N ILE A 67 10.34 -3.44 8.31
CA ILE A 67 9.61 -2.24 8.71
C ILE A 67 10.38 -1.53 9.84
N ILE A 68 10.66 -0.24 9.65
CA ILE A 68 11.30 0.64 10.65
C ILE A 68 10.49 1.92 10.83
N THR A 69 10.72 2.67 11.89
CA THR A 69 10.35 4.10 11.92
C THR A 69 11.51 4.88 11.33
N CYS A 70 11.33 5.53 10.18
CA CYS A 70 12.43 6.25 9.52
C CYS A 70 12.82 7.51 10.31
N PRO A 71 14.04 8.05 10.12
CA PRO A 71 14.51 9.23 10.86
C PRO A 71 13.56 10.42 10.79
N ASP A 72 12.94 10.68 9.64
CA ASP A 72 11.99 11.78 9.48
C ASP A 72 10.75 11.59 10.37
N HIS A 73 10.24 10.36 10.47
CA HIS A 73 9.09 10.03 11.33
C HIS A 73 9.46 9.87 12.82
N GLN A 74 10.69 9.44 13.13
CA GLN A 74 11.22 9.49 14.49
C GLN A 74 11.32 10.94 14.98
N ASN A 75 11.74 11.84 14.10
CA ASN A 75 11.88 13.26 14.39
C ASN A 75 10.51 13.93 14.62
N THR A 76 9.45 13.53 13.90
CA THR A 76 8.09 14.08 14.11
C THR A 76 7.58 13.90 15.55
N GLY A 77 7.82 12.74 16.16
CA GLY A 77 7.44 12.50 17.56
C GLY A 77 8.21 13.38 18.54
N ALA A 78 9.54 13.45 18.38
CA ALA A 78 10.40 14.31 19.20
C ALA A 78 10.04 15.79 19.05
N LEU A 79 9.83 16.27 17.82
CA LEU A 79 9.39 17.64 17.54
C LEU A 79 8.02 17.94 18.16
N TYR A 80 7.08 16.99 18.16
CA TYR A 80 5.80 17.19 18.81
C TYR A 80 5.94 17.25 20.33
N ASP A 81 6.74 16.38 20.93
CA ASP A 81 6.97 16.38 22.38
C ASP A 81 7.69 17.68 22.82
N GLU A 82 8.66 18.17 22.03
CA GLU A 82 9.28 19.48 22.20
C GLU A 82 8.26 20.63 22.07
N ALA A 83 7.35 20.55 21.09
CA ALA A 83 6.27 21.52 20.95
C ALA A 83 5.35 21.54 22.17
N GLN A 84 4.95 20.37 22.68
CA GLN A 84 4.11 20.28 23.88
C GLN A 84 4.82 20.81 25.13
N ALA A 85 6.13 20.52 25.28
CA ALA A 85 6.94 21.08 26.36
C ALA A 85 7.05 22.61 26.27
N ALA A 86 7.24 23.16 25.06
CA ALA A 86 7.27 24.59 24.82
C ALA A 86 5.91 25.26 25.12
N LEU A 87 4.80 24.66 24.69
CA LEU A 87 3.45 25.11 25.06
C LEU A 87 3.25 25.12 26.58
N ALA A 88 3.73 24.09 27.29
CA ALA A 88 3.62 24.00 28.75
C ALA A 88 4.46 25.07 29.46
N ALA A 89 5.58 25.46 28.87
CA ALA A 89 6.45 26.54 29.35
C ALA A 89 5.96 27.94 28.93
N GLY A 90 4.91 28.06 28.11
CA GLY A 90 4.44 29.32 27.55
C GLY A 90 5.34 29.89 26.44
N ASP A 91 6.28 29.10 25.92
CA ASP A 91 7.16 29.49 24.82
C ASP A 91 6.47 29.26 23.47
N LEU A 92 5.65 30.23 23.08
CA LEU A 92 4.90 30.18 21.83
C LEU A 92 5.78 30.23 20.58
N ALA A 93 6.97 30.84 20.65
CA ALA A 93 7.87 30.92 19.51
C ALA A 93 8.43 29.54 19.18
N THR A 94 8.97 28.84 20.18
CA THR A 94 9.46 27.47 20.03
C THR A 94 8.33 26.51 19.69
N ALA A 95 7.17 26.62 20.34
CA ALA A 95 6.01 25.79 20.00
C ALA A 95 5.59 25.96 18.53
N THR A 96 5.55 27.19 18.03
CA THR A 96 5.20 27.47 16.62
C THR A 96 6.19 26.84 15.66
N GLU A 97 7.49 26.99 15.91
CA GLU A 97 8.55 26.43 15.07
C GLU A 97 8.41 24.90 14.98
N LYS A 98 8.26 24.24 16.13
CA LYS A 98 8.19 22.79 16.23
C LYS A 98 6.89 22.23 15.65
N LEU A 99 5.74 22.88 15.89
CA LEU A 99 4.47 22.51 15.28
C LEU A 99 4.48 22.69 13.75
N LYS A 100 5.13 23.74 13.22
CA LYS A 100 5.31 23.90 11.77
C LYS A 100 6.15 22.77 11.18
N ALA A 101 7.21 22.36 11.86
CA ALA A 101 8.04 21.23 11.44
C ALA A 101 7.24 19.91 11.48
N VAL A 102 6.45 19.67 12.54
CA VAL A 102 5.56 18.51 12.62
C VAL A 102 4.53 18.52 11.50
N VAL A 103 3.84 19.63 11.25
CA VAL A 103 2.81 19.74 10.20
C VAL A 103 3.42 19.60 8.80
N ALA A 104 4.65 20.09 8.59
CA ALA A 104 5.36 19.91 7.32
C ALA A 104 5.74 18.44 7.06
N LEU A 105 6.08 17.69 8.12
CA LEU A 105 6.42 16.26 8.04
C LEU A 105 5.19 15.36 7.99
N ASN A 106 4.16 15.68 8.77
CA ASN A 106 2.90 14.94 8.85
C ASN A 106 1.76 15.89 9.28
N PRO A 107 0.96 16.40 8.31
CA PRO A 107 -0.16 17.30 8.60
C PRO A 107 -1.25 16.72 9.52
N GLY A 108 -1.37 15.39 9.57
CA GLY A 108 -2.34 14.66 10.40
C GLY A 108 -1.80 14.23 11.77
N TYR A 109 -0.59 14.65 12.16
CA TYR A 109 0.02 14.20 13.42
C TYR A 109 -0.65 14.84 14.64
N LYS A 110 -1.52 14.08 15.31
CA LYS A 110 -2.22 14.47 16.55
C LYS A 110 -2.91 15.84 16.39
N ASN A 111 -2.74 16.75 17.36
CA ASN A 111 -3.32 18.08 17.34
C ASN A 111 -2.39 19.13 16.69
N ALA A 112 -1.34 18.73 15.97
CA ALA A 112 -0.32 19.68 15.53
C ALA A 112 -0.87 20.80 14.64
N SER A 113 -1.71 20.44 13.66
CA SER A 113 -2.35 21.38 12.74
C SER A 113 -3.39 22.29 13.42
N SER A 114 -4.12 21.80 14.42
CA SER A 114 -5.10 22.62 15.16
C SER A 114 -4.40 23.58 16.12
N GLN A 115 -3.42 23.10 16.88
CA GLN A 115 -2.62 23.92 17.80
C GLN A 115 -1.87 25.03 17.05
N LEU A 116 -1.31 24.74 15.87
CA LEU A 116 -0.65 25.76 15.05
C LEU A 116 -1.63 26.87 14.62
N LYS A 117 -2.84 26.49 14.17
CA LYS A 117 -3.90 27.46 13.81
C LYS A 117 -4.34 28.32 15.00
N GLU A 118 -4.42 27.73 16.19
CA GLU A 118 -4.72 28.48 17.42
C GLU A 118 -3.66 29.54 17.73
N ILE A 119 -2.37 29.20 17.60
CA ILE A 119 -1.27 30.15 17.78
C ILE A 119 -1.30 31.26 16.72
N GLU A 120 -1.49 30.89 15.45
CA GLU A 120 -1.61 31.85 14.35
C GLU A 120 -2.86 32.76 14.49
N GLY A 121 -3.91 32.25 15.14
CA GLY A 121 -5.09 33.00 15.56
C GLY A 121 -4.90 33.89 16.80
N GLY A 122 -3.69 33.94 17.37
CA GLY A 122 -3.35 34.76 18.53
C GLY A 122 -3.74 34.14 19.88
N THR A 123 -4.06 32.84 19.91
CA THR A 123 -4.44 32.12 21.12
C THR A 123 -3.36 31.12 21.53
N THR A 124 -3.22 30.85 22.83
CA THR A 124 -2.29 29.82 23.32
C THR A 124 -3.04 28.50 23.45
N PRO A 125 -2.76 27.50 22.59
CA PRO A 125 -3.37 26.19 22.73
C PRO A 125 -2.88 25.52 24.01
N LYS A 126 -3.74 24.71 24.61
CA LYS A 126 -3.36 23.90 25.75
C LYS A 126 -2.42 22.77 25.29
N PRO A 127 -1.31 22.50 26.01
CA PRO A 127 -0.51 21.31 25.75
C PRO A 127 -1.37 20.06 25.89
N ASP A 128 -1.14 19.10 25.02
CA ASP A 128 -1.72 17.77 25.16
C ASP A 128 -1.17 17.12 26.44
N SER A 129 -2.00 17.02 27.47
CA SER A 129 -1.73 16.09 28.56
C SER A 129 -1.85 14.68 27.99
N THR A 130 -0.90 13.80 28.29
CA THR A 130 -0.96 12.37 27.92
C THR A 130 -2.30 11.76 28.35
N GLY A 131 -3.25 11.67 27.42
CA GLY A 131 -4.56 11.06 27.61
C GLY A 131 -5.74 11.87 27.07
N GLY A 132 -6.39 11.35 26.03
CA GLY A 132 -7.77 11.66 25.68
C GLY A 132 -7.97 12.67 24.55
N SER A 133 -8.05 12.14 23.32
CA SER A 133 -8.54 12.84 22.13
C SER A 133 -9.99 13.31 22.30
N THR A 134 -10.26 14.57 21.99
CA THR A 134 -11.55 15.01 21.43
C THR A 134 -11.38 16.38 20.78
N ALA A 135 -11.31 16.43 19.46
CA ALA A 135 -11.50 17.66 18.69
C ALA A 135 -12.45 17.37 17.51
N THR A 136 -13.70 17.79 17.68
CA THR A 136 -14.71 17.89 16.61
C THR A 136 -14.61 19.29 16.02
N THR A 137 -14.20 19.44 14.76
CA THR A 137 -14.49 20.64 13.97
C THR A 137 -14.63 20.29 12.49
N SER A 138 -15.79 20.64 11.96
CA SER A 138 -16.21 20.51 10.57
C SER A 138 -15.26 21.26 9.64
N THR A 139 -14.33 20.53 9.05
CA THR A 139 -13.49 20.93 7.90
C THR A 139 -14.10 20.28 6.65
N PRO A 140 -14.04 20.92 5.46
CA PRO A 140 -14.42 20.24 4.21
C PRO A 140 -13.73 18.88 4.12
N ALA A 141 -14.46 17.87 3.61
CA ALA A 141 -14.00 16.50 3.54
C ALA A 141 -12.58 16.46 2.94
N PRO A 142 -11.59 15.96 3.68
CA PRO A 142 -10.23 15.89 3.19
C PRO A 142 -10.15 14.90 2.02
N ASP A 143 -9.30 15.21 1.05
CA ASP A 143 -9.03 14.35 -0.11
C ASP A 143 -8.12 13.15 0.29
N GLU A 144 -7.53 13.17 1.48
CA GLU A 144 -6.60 12.15 2.01
C GLU A 144 -7.11 11.56 3.33
N PRO A 145 -6.73 10.31 3.68
CA PRO A 145 -7.11 9.69 4.94
C PRO A 145 -6.73 10.58 6.15
N VAL A 146 -7.69 10.77 7.06
CA VAL A 146 -7.50 11.61 8.28
C VAL A 146 -6.98 10.84 9.48
N ASP A 147 -7.09 9.52 9.45
CA ASP A 147 -6.62 8.63 10.51
C ASP A 147 -5.19 8.18 10.24
N ALA A 148 -4.55 7.58 11.24
CA ALA A 148 -3.26 6.93 11.06
C ALA A 148 -3.32 5.97 9.86
N VAL A 149 -2.37 6.11 8.95
CA VAL A 149 -2.17 5.21 7.82
C VAL A 149 -2.15 3.77 8.36
N SER A 150 -3.07 2.95 7.87
CA SER A 150 -3.15 1.53 8.19
C SER A 150 -1.83 0.87 7.76
N ASN A 151 -1.36 -0.13 8.50
CA ASN A 151 -0.22 -0.92 8.06
C ASN A 151 -0.60 -1.74 6.81
N LEU A 152 -0.48 -1.12 5.63
CA LEU A 152 -0.86 -1.72 4.34
C LEU A 152 0.08 -2.87 3.95
N ALA A 153 1.28 -2.94 4.51
CA ALA A 153 2.24 -4.01 4.26
C ALA A 153 1.66 -5.40 4.63
N LYS A 154 0.65 -5.48 5.51
CA LYS A 154 -0.04 -6.73 5.82
C LYS A 154 -0.71 -7.39 4.59
N TYR A 155 -1.10 -6.60 3.59
CA TYR A 155 -1.75 -7.11 2.38
C TYR A 155 -0.75 -7.59 1.32
N VAL A 156 0.51 -7.18 1.41
CA VAL A 156 1.58 -7.51 0.45
C VAL A 156 2.72 -8.32 1.10
N PRO A 157 2.43 -9.49 1.69
CA PRO A 157 3.40 -10.25 2.48
C PRO A 157 4.62 -10.70 1.66
N ASP A 158 5.75 -10.91 2.34
CA ASP A 158 6.97 -11.48 1.72
C ASP A 158 6.78 -12.91 1.25
N THR A 159 5.82 -13.64 1.82
CA THR A 159 5.61 -15.05 1.51
C THR A 159 4.15 -15.31 1.14
N ILE A 160 3.95 -15.84 -0.06
CA ILE A 160 2.67 -16.44 -0.49
C ILE A 160 3.01 -17.78 -1.12
N ALA A 161 2.39 -18.86 -0.65
CA ALA A 161 2.67 -20.20 -1.15
C ALA A 161 2.46 -20.28 -2.67
N GLY A 162 3.52 -20.65 -3.40
CA GLY A 162 3.52 -20.74 -4.87
C GLY A 162 3.90 -19.45 -5.60
N TYR A 163 4.37 -18.43 -4.88
CA TYR A 163 4.78 -17.15 -5.46
C TYR A 163 6.09 -16.65 -4.83
N SER A 164 6.95 -16.07 -5.66
CA SER A 164 8.18 -15.39 -5.26
C SER A 164 7.93 -13.88 -5.23
N ALA A 165 8.16 -13.23 -4.09
CA ALA A 165 7.86 -11.81 -3.94
C ALA A 165 8.93 -10.94 -4.60
N GLN A 166 8.48 -9.92 -5.33
CA GLN A 166 9.33 -8.98 -6.05
C GLN A 166 9.30 -7.60 -5.36
N GLY A 167 9.69 -6.57 -6.09
CA GLY A 167 9.73 -5.19 -5.61
C GLY A 167 8.38 -4.65 -5.16
N ILE A 168 8.46 -3.64 -4.29
CA ILE A 168 7.34 -2.89 -3.72
C ILE A 168 7.38 -1.47 -4.29
N ILE A 169 6.20 -0.94 -4.62
CA ILE A 169 5.98 0.49 -4.80
C ILE A 169 5.02 0.89 -3.69
N ALA A 170 5.42 1.85 -2.86
CA ALA A 170 4.61 2.28 -1.72
C ALA A 170 4.61 3.79 -1.59
N ASP A 171 3.46 4.31 -1.22
CA ASP A 171 3.24 5.66 -0.74
C ASP A 171 2.43 5.59 0.57
N PRO A 172 2.22 6.70 1.29
CA PRO A 172 1.51 6.65 2.57
C PRO A 172 0.08 6.09 2.49
N ALA A 173 -0.62 6.18 1.37
CA ALA A 173 -2.01 5.72 1.26
C ALA A 173 -2.15 4.45 0.41
N SER A 174 -1.10 3.99 -0.26
CA SER A 174 -1.15 2.87 -1.18
C SER A 174 0.12 2.03 -1.17
N ILE A 175 -0.04 0.74 -1.43
CA ILE A 175 1.08 -0.18 -1.61
C ILE A 175 0.77 -1.18 -2.72
N THR A 176 1.74 -1.39 -3.59
CA THR A 176 1.71 -2.41 -4.62
C THR A 176 2.89 -3.34 -4.45
N ARG A 177 2.66 -4.65 -4.60
CA ARG A 177 3.73 -5.61 -4.74
C ARG A 177 3.48 -6.58 -5.88
N ASN A 178 4.54 -6.80 -6.65
CA ASN A 178 4.57 -7.82 -7.68
C ASN A 178 5.05 -9.16 -7.11
N TYR A 179 4.54 -10.25 -7.67
CA TYR A 179 5.01 -11.59 -7.39
C TYR A 179 5.10 -12.39 -8.68
N ILE A 180 6.04 -13.34 -8.71
CA ILE A 180 6.19 -14.29 -9.81
C ILE A 180 5.65 -15.64 -9.36
N PRO A 181 4.62 -16.20 -10.02
CA PRO A 181 4.16 -17.56 -9.77
C PRO A 181 5.28 -18.57 -10.03
N THR A 182 5.50 -19.51 -9.12
CA THR A 182 6.55 -20.55 -9.27
C THR A 182 6.09 -21.73 -10.12
N SER A 183 4.79 -21.82 -10.41
CA SER A 183 4.19 -22.87 -11.24
C SER A 183 2.79 -22.45 -11.71
N GLY A 184 2.20 -23.25 -12.62
CA GLY A 184 0.82 -23.08 -13.04
C GLY A 184 0.66 -22.27 -14.33
N ASN A 185 -0.53 -21.70 -14.50
CA ASN A 185 -0.97 -21.03 -15.74
C ASN A 185 -0.86 -19.50 -15.68
N ALA A 186 -0.38 -18.95 -14.56
CA ALA A 186 -0.10 -17.52 -14.41
C ALA A 186 1.40 -17.25 -14.50
N ASP A 187 1.78 -16.05 -14.92
CA ASP A 187 3.17 -15.56 -14.93
C ASP A 187 3.36 -14.26 -14.14
N GLN A 188 2.28 -13.61 -13.71
CA GLN A 188 2.32 -12.44 -12.84
C GLN A 188 1.18 -12.46 -11.83
N LEU A 189 1.51 -12.09 -10.60
CA LEU A 189 0.57 -11.70 -9.55
C LEU A 189 0.89 -10.27 -9.11
N VAL A 190 -0.12 -9.42 -9.05
CA VAL A 190 -0.02 -8.07 -8.48
C VAL A 190 -1.01 -7.97 -7.33
N ILE A 191 -0.54 -7.49 -6.18
CA ILE A 191 -1.41 -7.12 -5.08
C ILE A 191 -1.28 -5.61 -4.87
N TYR A 192 -2.42 -4.93 -4.86
CA TYR A 192 -2.56 -3.52 -4.58
C TYR A 192 -3.45 -3.33 -3.36
N ALA A 193 -3.06 -2.46 -2.44
CA ALA A 193 -3.93 -2.01 -1.37
C ALA A 193 -3.88 -0.48 -1.27
N GLU A 194 -5.04 0.14 -1.08
CA GLU A 194 -5.19 1.59 -0.94
C GLU A 194 -6.14 1.92 0.19
N GLN A 195 -5.68 2.75 1.12
CA GLN A 195 -6.53 3.37 2.12
C GLN A 195 -7.15 4.63 1.55
N THR A 196 -8.47 4.66 1.54
CA THR A 196 -9.25 5.84 1.18
C THR A 196 -9.67 6.61 2.43
N VAL A 197 -10.30 7.77 2.23
CA VAL A 197 -10.81 8.63 3.31
C VAL A 197 -11.84 7.89 4.18
N ASP A 198 -12.72 7.10 3.55
CA ASP A 198 -13.77 6.33 4.21
C ASP A 198 -14.19 5.13 3.37
N THR A 199 -14.98 4.21 3.95
CA THR A 199 -15.49 3.03 3.22
C THR A 199 -16.25 3.39 1.94
N LYS A 200 -16.92 4.55 1.89
CA LYS A 200 -17.72 4.95 0.73
C LYS A 200 -16.83 5.28 -0.48
N ASN A 201 -15.68 5.91 -0.26
CA ASN A 201 -14.70 6.14 -1.32
C ASN A 201 -14.09 4.81 -1.79
N ALA A 202 -13.79 3.89 -0.87
CA ALA A 202 -13.34 2.55 -1.25
C ALA A 202 -14.39 1.79 -2.08
N GLU A 203 -15.68 1.90 -1.73
CA GLU A 203 -16.80 1.34 -2.51
C GLU A 203 -16.88 1.95 -3.92
N ALA A 204 -16.67 3.26 -4.06
CA ALA A 204 -16.64 3.92 -5.36
C ALA A 204 -15.50 3.39 -6.25
N LEU A 205 -14.31 3.17 -5.69
CA LEU A 205 -13.20 2.54 -6.41
C LEU A 205 -13.52 1.09 -6.83
N VAL A 206 -14.24 0.33 -6.00
CA VAL A 206 -14.72 -1.01 -6.40
C VAL A 206 -15.65 -0.91 -7.61
N ASP A 207 -16.55 0.07 -7.64
CA ASP A 207 -17.45 0.28 -8.77
C ASP A 207 -16.71 0.67 -10.05
N GLU A 208 -15.65 1.47 -9.97
CA GLU A 208 -14.76 1.75 -11.10
C GLU A 208 -14.08 0.47 -11.62
N ILE A 209 -13.58 -0.38 -10.72
CA ILE A 209 -12.96 -1.66 -11.11
C ILE A 209 -13.96 -2.60 -11.78
N LYS A 210 -15.23 -2.63 -11.34
CA LYS A 210 -16.28 -3.43 -12.01
C LYS A 210 -16.47 -3.03 -13.46
N LEU A 211 -16.32 -1.74 -13.79
CA LEU A 211 -16.40 -1.25 -15.17
C LEU A 211 -15.20 -1.70 -16.01
N GLN A 212 -14.02 -1.84 -15.38
CA GLN A 212 -12.79 -2.26 -16.05
C GLN A 212 -12.70 -3.79 -16.24
N TYR A 213 -13.29 -4.59 -15.35
CA TYR A 213 -13.26 -6.06 -15.39
C TYR A 213 -14.65 -6.70 -15.58
N PRO A 214 -15.42 -6.31 -16.62
CA PRO A 214 -16.84 -6.66 -16.73
C PRO A 214 -17.08 -8.16 -16.98
N THR A 215 -16.10 -8.89 -17.50
CA THR A 215 -16.28 -10.25 -18.03
C THR A 215 -16.27 -11.30 -16.92
N SER A 216 -17.11 -12.34 -17.06
CA SER A 216 -17.18 -13.50 -16.14
C SER A 216 -17.26 -13.12 -14.65
N SER A 217 -17.87 -11.97 -14.38
CA SER A 217 -17.79 -11.28 -13.11
C SER A 217 -18.88 -11.71 -12.11
N GLY A 218 -18.66 -11.40 -10.84
CA GLY A 218 -19.65 -11.64 -9.79
C GLY A 218 -19.08 -11.55 -8.38
N THR A 219 -19.97 -11.57 -7.40
CA THR A 219 -19.58 -11.59 -5.98
C THR A 219 -18.93 -12.93 -5.61
N VAL A 220 -17.85 -12.86 -4.83
CA VAL A 220 -17.12 -14.02 -4.28
C VAL A 220 -16.93 -13.87 -2.78
N ASN A 221 -16.66 -14.98 -2.09
CA ASN A 221 -16.33 -14.97 -0.66
C ASN A 221 -14.82 -14.98 -0.49
N ILE A 222 -14.31 -14.09 0.37
CA ILE A 222 -12.89 -13.95 0.74
C ILE A 222 -12.82 -14.06 2.26
N GLY A 223 -12.67 -15.29 2.76
CA GLY A 223 -12.85 -15.57 4.19
C GLY A 223 -14.26 -15.17 4.66
N SER A 224 -14.35 -14.29 5.65
CA SER A 224 -15.61 -13.70 6.15
C SER A 224 -16.10 -12.50 5.33
N LYS A 225 -15.27 -11.98 4.41
CA LYS A 225 -15.55 -10.77 3.62
C LYS A 225 -16.20 -11.14 2.28
N LYS A 226 -16.94 -10.19 1.70
CA LYS A 226 -17.40 -10.25 0.31
C LYS A 226 -16.41 -9.54 -0.58
N GLY A 227 -16.15 -10.10 -1.76
CA GLY A 227 -15.35 -9.49 -2.79
C GLY A 227 -16.05 -9.52 -4.15
N TYR A 228 -15.47 -8.83 -5.11
CA TYR A 228 -15.83 -8.86 -6.51
C TYR A 228 -14.77 -9.61 -7.29
N PHE A 229 -15.18 -10.54 -8.15
CA PHE A 229 -14.34 -11.14 -9.17
C PHE A 229 -14.70 -10.58 -10.54
N GLY A 230 -13.71 -10.36 -11.39
CA GLY A 230 -13.91 -9.95 -12.78
C GLY A 230 -12.72 -10.30 -13.66
N VAL A 231 -12.91 -10.21 -14.98
CA VAL A 231 -11.88 -10.47 -15.99
C VAL A 231 -11.80 -9.31 -16.97
N ARG A 232 -10.58 -8.93 -17.33
CA ARG A 232 -10.23 -7.99 -18.40
C ARG A 232 -9.08 -8.59 -19.20
N ASP A 233 -9.31 -8.86 -20.49
CA ASP A 233 -8.34 -9.51 -21.37
C ASP A 233 -7.77 -10.80 -20.73
N ASP A 234 -6.45 -10.88 -20.57
CA ASP A 234 -5.74 -12.01 -19.97
C ASP A 234 -5.58 -11.88 -18.44
N PHE A 235 -6.25 -10.91 -17.81
CA PHE A 235 -6.18 -10.66 -16.37
C PHE A 235 -7.45 -11.04 -15.63
N ALA A 236 -7.28 -11.67 -14.47
CA ALA A 236 -8.34 -12.00 -13.53
C ALA A 236 -8.09 -11.28 -12.21
N VAL A 237 -9.10 -10.55 -11.72
CA VAL A 237 -9.00 -9.75 -10.50
C VAL A 237 -9.98 -10.26 -9.44
N VAL A 238 -9.56 -10.18 -8.19
CA VAL A 238 -10.43 -10.17 -7.01
C VAL A 238 -10.19 -8.89 -6.24
N VAL A 239 -11.26 -8.16 -5.94
CA VAL A 239 -11.21 -6.98 -5.08
C VAL A 239 -12.08 -7.19 -3.86
N PHE A 240 -11.61 -6.80 -2.69
CA PHE A 240 -12.41 -6.78 -1.46
C PHE A 240 -12.07 -5.55 -0.63
N LEU A 241 -12.95 -5.22 0.33
CA LEU A 241 -12.76 -4.10 1.25
C LEU A 241 -12.46 -4.61 2.66
N ASP A 242 -11.60 -3.89 3.37
CA ASP A 242 -11.34 -4.02 4.80
C ASP A 242 -11.46 -2.63 5.44
N GLY A 243 -12.69 -2.26 5.82
CA GLY A 243 -13.01 -0.89 6.25
C GLY A 243 -12.81 0.10 5.10
N PRO A 244 -12.02 1.17 5.26
CA PRO A 244 -11.70 2.14 4.21
C PRO A 244 -10.60 1.68 3.25
N VAL A 245 -10.06 0.46 3.43
CA VAL A 245 -9.00 -0.08 2.57
C VAL A 245 -9.58 -0.92 1.44
N LEU A 246 -9.28 -0.56 0.20
CA LEU A 246 -9.48 -1.40 -0.97
C LEU A 246 -8.28 -2.30 -1.16
N VAL A 247 -8.51 -3.60 -1.38
CA VAL A 247 -7.45 -4.56 -1.72
C VAL A 247 -7.82 -5.22 -3.04
N SER A 248 -6.93 -5.11 -4.03
CA SER A 248 -7.02 -5.74 -5.34
C SER A 248 -5.93 -6.79 -5.50
N VAL A 249 -6.30 -7.99 -5.94
CA VAL A 249 -5.43 -9.11 -6.25
C VAL A 249 -5.66 -9.47 -7.71
N GLU A 250 -4.64 -9.30 -8.55
CA GLU A 250 -4.73 -9.54 -9.99
C GLU A 250 -3.72 -10.60 -10.44
N LEU A 251 -4.18 -11.58 -11.22
CA LEU A 251 -3.33 -12.55 -11.90
C LEU A 251 -3.41 -12.39 -13.41
N HIS A 252 -2.26 -12.46 -14.07
CA HIS A 252 -2.18 -12.55 -15.54
C HIS A 252 -2.07 -14.01 -16.00
N ALA A 253 -2.80 -14.38 -17.05
CA ALA A 253 -2.77 -15.71 -17.64
C ALA A 253 -1.61 -15.84 -18.66
N LYS A 254 -0.63 -16.68 -18.32
CA LYS A 254 0.42 -17.13 -19.25
C LYS A 254 -0.14 -18.10 -20.31
N LYS A 255 -1.11 -18.92 -19.91
CA LYS A 255 -1.75 -19.96 -20.74
C LYS A 255 -3.22 -20.11 -20.34
N GLY A 256 -4.06 -20.45 -21.30
CA GLY A 256 -5.50 -20.64 -21.06
C GLY A 256 -6.23 -19.30 -20.98
N LYS A 257 -7.40 -19.29 -20.34
CA LYS A 257 -8.21 -18.06 -20.19
C LYS A 257 -8.05 -17.51 -18.78
N ALA A 258 -8.06 -16.19 -18.64
CA ALA A 258 -8.01 -15.51 -17.34
C ALA A 258 -9.07 -16.03 -16.34
N VAL A 259 -10.28 -16.34 -16.81
CA VAL A 259 -11.35 -16.90 -15.96
C VAL A 259 -10.95 -18.20 -15.25
N ASP A 260 -10.03 -18.99 -15.81
CA ASP A 260 -9.54 -20.24 -15.22
C ASP A 260 -8.66 -19.97 -13.98
N LEU A 261 -8.18 -18.74 -13.79
CA LEU A 261 -7.41 -18.30 -12.62
C LEU A 261 -8.29 -17.96 -11.41
N LYS A 262 -9.62 -17.97 -11.55
CA LYS A 262 -10.57 -17.56 -10.49
C LYS A 262 -10.28 -18.18 -9.12
N SER A 263 -10.07 -19.49 -9.07
CA SER A 263 -9.78 -20.18 -7.81
C SER A 263 -8.42 -19.78 -7.23
N ALA A 264 -7.41 -19.52 -8.07
CA ALA A 264 -6.09 -19.11 -7.63
C ALA A 264 -6.09 -17.69 -7.05
N VAL A 265 -6.73 -16.74 -7.73
CA VAL A 265 -6.83 -15.35 -7.26
C VAL A 265 -7.66 -15.24 -5.97
N ILE A 266 -8.76 -16.00 -5.84
CA ILE A 266 -9.55 -16.07 -4.60
C ILE A 266 -8.73 -16.66 -3.45
N LYS A 267 -7.90 -17.68 -3.72
CA LYS A 267 -7.05 -18.29 -2.70
C LYS A 267 -6.04 -17.29 -2.15
N VAL A 268 -5.36 -16.55 -3.04
CA VAL A 268 -4.41 -15.49 -2.64
C VAL A 268 -5.13 -14.41 -1.82
N ALA A 269 -6.24 -13.88 -2.34
CA ALA A 269 -7.04 -12.88 -1.65
C ALA A 269 -7.49 -13.37 -0.25
N THR A 270 -7.89 -14.63 -0.12
CA THR A 270 -8.28 -15.22 1.18
C THR A 270 -7.10 -15.32 2.14
N THR A 271 -5.90 -15.63 1.65
CA THR A 271 -4.67 -15.69 2.47
C THR A 271 -4.32 -14.34 3.08
N ILE A 272 -4.45 -13.25 2.32
CA ILE A 272 -4.09 -11.90 2.79
C ILE A 272 -5.23 -11.18 3.52
N ALA A 273 -6.47 -11.63 3.36
CA ALA A 273 -7.65 -10.99 3.95
C ALA A 273 -7.83 -11.26 5.45
N GLY A 274 -7.05 -12.19 6.02
CA GLY A 274 -6.90 -12.49 7.45
C GLY A 274 -8.10 -12.17 8.33
#